data_AF-A0AAW5D9U7-F1
#
_entry.id   AF-A0AAW5D9U7-F1
#
_cell.length_a   1.000
_cell.length_b   1.000
_cell.length_c   1.000
_cell.angle_alpha   90.00
_cell.angle_beta   90.00
_cell.angle_gamma   90.00
#
_symmetry.space_group_name_H-M   'P 1'
#
loop_
_entity.id
_entity.type
_entity.pdbx_description
1 polymer ?
#
loop_
_entity_poly.entity_id
_entity_poly.type
_entity_poly.pdbx_seq_one_letter_code
_entity_poly.pdbx_strand_id
1 'polypeptide(L)'
;MNISYRQLLSSIAFIFSSFSVNSAIVTYSFNGFVSEVENTEQFFFDAVSLLGQQVTGSFTLDTSAPIRGRLETGYYWWSVHDNDRPALTSNVEFGDMLFRLNNEGVYQAEYDEYYPEEMLEMYDGPTFDDGHIGDGISLKDYARKTTLFSNGSLERTLHLSFGFRDLINDFLAFDEGTLLRDEMPDFTSPVSWFDNDLTSDTKSGGGSLRLIERVDDLNTGVTYPVDSTVRFTLTSVETVKVSSPTMNFSFYFFVVLLFVVKVRKRNLSFNNINALENFTEK
;
A
#
# COMPACT_ATOMS: atom_id res chain seq x y z
N MET A 1 2.89 -40.28 14.57
CA MET A 1 3.74 -40.10 13.38
C MET A 1 4.98 -39.31 13.80
N ASN A 2 6.16 -39.93 13.84
CA ASN A 2 7.41 -39.29 14.31
C ASN A 2 8.10 -38.60 13.14
N ILE A 3 7.93 -37.29 13.00
CA ILE A 3 8.73 -36.48 12.07
C ILE A 3 10.15 -36.44 12.65
N SER A 4 11.15 -36.92 11.88
CA SER A 4 12.53 -36.93 12.34
C SER A 4 13.10 -35.51 12.42
N TYR A 5 13.98 -35.24 13.38
CA TYR A 5 14.59 -33.92 13.60
C TYR A 5 15.28 -33.35 12.35
N ARG A 6 15.83 -34.23 11.49
CA ARG A 6 16.43 -33.84 10.22
C ARG A 6 15.41 -33.36 9.19
N GLN A 7 14.26 -34.02 9.08
CA GLN A 7 13.18 -33.58 8.19
C GLN A 7 12.62 -32.23 8.63
N LEU A 8 12.48 -32.00 9.95
CA LEU A 8 12.07 -30.71 10.49
C LEU A 8 13.07 -29.60 10.11
N LEU A 9 14.38 -29.83 10.31
CA LEU A 9 15.43 -28.87 9.95
C LEU A 9 15.49 -28.60 8.44
N SER A 10 15.30 -29.61 7.60
CA SER A 10 15.26 -29.46 6.15
C SER A 10 14.03 -28.69 5.67
N SER A 11 12.85 -28.94 6.24
CA SER A 11 11.63 -28.17 5.94
C SER A 11 11.77 -26.71 6.38
N ILE A 12 12.41 -26.46 7.52
CA ILE A 12 12.67 -25.11 8.03
C ILE A 12 13.70 -24.38 7.16
N ALA A 13 14.78 -25.05 6.75
CA ALA A 13 15.75 -24.49 5.81
C ALA A 13 15.10 -24.15 4.46
N PHE A 14 14.18 -24.99 3.97
CA PHE A 14 13.40 -24.74 2.76
C PHE A 14 12.52 -23.50 2.90
N ILE A 15 11.82 -23.35 4.05
CA ILE A 15 11.00 -22.17 4.37
C ILE A 15 11.85 -20.89 4.41
N PHE A 16 13.05 -20.95 5.01
CA PHE A 16 13.96 -19.80 5.08
C PHE A 16 14.63 -19.47 3.74
N SER A 17 14.90 -20.47 2.89
CA SER A 17 15.39 -20.23 1.52
C SER A 17 14.31 -19.77 0.54
N SER A 18 13.03 -19.96 0.89
CA SER A 18 11.90 -19.52 0.06
C SER A 18 11.44 -18.08 0.31
N PHE A 19 11.96 -17.40 1.33
CA PHE A 19 11.75 -15.96 1.45
C PHE A 19 12.76 -15.25 0.52
N SER A 20 12.29 -14.79 -0.64
CA SER A 20 13.06 -13.88 -1.47
C SER A 20 13.45 -12.66 -0.62
N VAL A 21 14.75 -12.39 -0.54
CA VAL A 21 15.35 -11.36 0.33
C VAL A 21 15.07 -9.93 -0.18
N ASN A 22 14.40 -9.79 -1.32
CA ASN A 22 13.82 -8.51 -1.73
C ASN A 22 12.56 -8.29 -0.90
N SER A 23 12.61 -7.32 0.02
CA SER A 23 11.38 -6.87 0.67
C SER A 23 10.36 -6.52 -0.41
N ALA A 24 9.24 -7.24 -0.36
CA ALA A 24 8.12 -7.12 -1.24
C ALA A 24 7.24 -5.91 -0.89
N ILE A 25 7.52 -5.18 0.18
CA ILE A 25 6.61 -4.15 0.67
C ILE A 25 7.32 -2.80 0.69
N VAL A 26 6.76 -1.85 -0.03
CA VAL A 26 7.28 -0.48 -0.16
C VAL A 26 6.22 0.49 0.34
N THR A 27 6.60 1.38 1.24
CA THR A 27 5.73 2.47 1.70
C THR A 27 6.21 3.79 1.09
N TYR A 28 5.40 4.39 0.24
CA TYR A 28 5.54 5.77 -0.20
C TYR A 28 4.96 6.67 0.87
N SER A 29 5.76 7.60 1.39
CA SER A 29 5.31 8.64 2.31
C SER A 29 5.43 9.98 1.59
N PHE A 30 4.37 10.77 1.62
CA PHE A 30 4.32 12.05 0.92
C PHE A 30 4.02 13.19 1.88
N ASN A 31 4.58 14.36 1.58
CA ASN A 31 4.30 15.61 2.25
C ASN A 31 3.91 16.67 1.22
N GLY A 32 3.11 17.64 1.64
CA GLY A 32 2.65 18.72 0.81
C GLY A 32 1.75 19.68 1.57
N PHE A 33 0.86 20.33 0.83
CA PHE A 33 -0.14 21.22 1.40
C PHE A 33 -1.45 21.15 0.61
N VAL A 34 -2.55 21.46 1.29
CA VAL A 34 -3.86 21.58 0.64
C VAL A 34 -3.85 22.77 -0.31
N SER A 35 -4.08 22.50 -1.58
CA SER A 35 -4.07 23.50 -2.65
C SER A 35 -5.48 23.90 -3.09
N GLU A 36 -6.46 23.01 -2.94
CA GLU A 36 -7.85 23.28 -3.32
C GLU A 36 -8.82 22.48 -2.47
N VAL A 37 -9.99 23.06 -2.22
CA VAL A 37 -11.13 22.37 -1.60
C VAL A 37 -12.37 22.65 -2.42
N GLU A 38 -12.99 21.58 -2.91
CA GLU A 38 -14.21 21.62 -3.72
C GLU A 38 -15.32 20.87 -2.98
N ASN A 39 -16.47 21.52 -2.78
CA ASN A 39 -17.67 20.88 -2.25
C ASN A 39 -18.80 21.08 -3.28
N THR A 40 -19.27 19.99 -3.88
CA THR A 40 -20.32 20.04 -4.90
C THR A 40 -21.71 20.11 -4.25
N GLU A 41 -21.87 19.43 -3.11
CA GLU A 41 -23.14 19.32 -2.39
C GLU A 41 -23.02 19.98 -1.00
N GLN A 42 -23.17 19.22 0.10
CA GLN A 42 -22.94 19.80 1.43
C GLN A 42 -21.46 20.10 1.67
N PHE A 43 -21.21 21.15 2.45
CA PHE A 43 -19.88 21.53 2.90
C PHE A 43 -19.35 20.50 3.91
N PHE A 44 -18.67 19.47 3.44
CA PHE A 44 -17.97 18.52 4.31
C PHE A 44 -16.58 19.06 4.68
N PHE A 45 -15.83 19.55 3.70
CA PHE A 45 -14.50 20.13 3.92
C PHE A 45 -14.60 21.65 4.01
N ASP A 46 -14.14 22.23 5.12
CA ASP A 46 -14.07 23.68 5.27
C ASP A 46 -12.82 24.25 4.58
N ALA A 47 -13.02 24.89 3.43
CA ALA A 47 -11.94 25.48 2.66
C ALA A 47 -11.13 26.53 3.45
N VAL A 48 -11.78 27.29 4.33
CA VAL A 48 -11.12 28.41 5.05
C VAL A 48 -10.11 27.88 6.06
N SER A 49 -10.42 26.79 6.75
CA SER A 49 -9.50 26.17 7.72
C SER A 49 -8.44 25.27 7.08
N LEU A 50 -8.72 24.73 5.89
CA LEU A 50 -7.87 23.71 5.26
C LEU A 50 -6.86 24.26 4.24
N LEU A 51 -7.17 25.31 3.48
CA LEU A 51 -6.27 25.79 2.43
C LEU A 51 -4.90 26.16 3.02
N GLY A 52 -3.83 25.63 2.41
CA GLY A 52 -2.44 25.84 2.85
C GLY A 52 -2.02 25.01 4.07
N GLN A 53 -2.91 24.22 4.68
CA GLN A 53 -2.53 23.29 5.75
C GLN A 53 -1.58 22.22 5.20
N GLN A 54 -0.68 21.75 6.07
CA GLN A 54 0.20 20.63 5.74
C GLN A 54 -0.63 19.38 5.47
N VAL A 55 -0.22 18.65 4.45
CA VAL A 55 -0.74 17.33 4.11
C VAL A 55 0.39 16.33 4.30
N THR A 56 0.11 15.25 5.01
CA THR A 56 0.99 14.08 5.08
C THR A 56 0.19 12.84 4.74
N GLY A 57 0.83 11.82 4.20
CA GLY A 57 0.14 10.56 3.96
C GLY A 57 1.09 9.49 3.49
N SER A 58 0.55 8.29 3.30
CA SER A 58 1.33 7.20 2.75
C SER A 58 0.50 6.14 2.03
N PHE A 59 1.16 5.42 1.13
CA PHE A 59 0.67 4.23 0.45
C PHE A 59 1.67 3.10 0.67
N THR A 60 1.20 1.98 1.17
CA THR A 60 2.02 0.76 1.32
C THR A 60 1.60 -0.23 0.26
N LEU A 61 2.53 -0.65 -0.60
CA LEU A 61 2.25 -1.53 -1.74
C LEU A 61 2.90 -2.89 -1.56
N ASP A 62 2.26 -3.92 -2.12
CA ASP A 62 2.94 -5.19 -2.42
C ASP A 62 3.58 -5.14 -3.84
N THR A 63 4.89 -5.31 -3.86
CA THR A 63 5.80 -5.27 -5.00
C THR A 63 6.37 -6.67 -5.32
N SER A 64 5.90 -7.73 -4.64
CA SER A 64 6.37 -9.11 -4.87
C SER A 64 6.00 -9.68 -6.23
N ALA A 65 4.87 -9.26 -6.79
CA ALA A 65 4.38 -9.73 -8.09
C ALA A 65 4.93 -8.85 -9.23
N PRO A 66 5.09 -9.40 -10.45
CA PRO A 66 5.30 -8.61 -11.67
C PRO A 66 4.10 -7.71 -11.98
N ILE A 67 4.31 -6.66 -12.75
CA ILE A 67 3.21 -5.78 -13.20
C ILE A 67 2.41 -6.54 -14.24
N ARG A 68 1.09 -6.52 -14.11
CA ARG A 68 0.19 -7.05 -15.15
C ARG A 68 -0.44 -5.95 -16.00
N GLY A 69 0.03 -4.73 -15.80
CA GLY A 69 -0.50 -3.55 -16.43
C GLY A 69 -0.29 -3.51 -17.93
N ARG A 70 -1.19 -2.82 -18.62
CA ARG A 70 -1.06 -2.60 -20.06
C ARG A 70 -0.06 -1.49 -20.31
N LEU A 71 0.89 -1.74 -21.22
CA LEU A 71 1.73 -0.69 -21.78
C LEU A 71 0.88 0.18 -22.72
N GLU A 72 0.73 1.45 -22.37
CA GLU A 72 0.21 2.47 -23.27
C GLU A 72 1.36 3.35 -23.76
N THR A 73 1.36 3.59 -25.07
CA THR A 73 2.43 4.30 -25.76
C THR A 73 1.89 5.59 -26.32
N GLY A 74 2.33 6.72 -25.78
CA GLY A 74 2.09 8.05 -26.33
C GLY A 74 3.27 8.54 -27.15
N TYR A 75 3.11 9.67 -27.85
CA TYR A 75 4.19 10.31 -28.61
C TYR A 75 5.41 10.69 -27.76
N TYR A 76 5.24 10.84 -26.43
CA TYR A 76 6.27 11.33 -25.51
C TYR A 76 6.41 10.50 -24.23
N TRP A 77 5.50 9.57 -23.94
CA TRP A 77 5.46 8.85 -22.66
C TRP A 77 5.07 7.40 -22.86
N TRP A 78 5.73 6.54 -22.09
CA TRP A 78 5.33 5.15 -21.88
C TRP A 78 4.65 5.09 -20.53
N SER A 79 3.43 4.56 -20.46
CA SER A 79 2.74 4.35 -19.20
C SER A 79 2.38 2.89 -19.00
N VAL A 80 2.51 2.44 -17.76
CA VAL A 80 2.05 1.11 -17.32
C VAL A 80 0.95 1.31 -16.30
N HIS A 81 -0.23 0.76 -16.59
CA HIS A 81 -1.42 0.86 -15.73
C HIS A 81 -1.76 -0.51 -15.15
N ASP A 82 -1.48 -0.71 -13.87
CA ASP A 82 -1.77 -1.96 -13.15
C ASP A 82 -2.96 -1.76 -12.22
N ASN A 83 -4.04 -2.50 -12.46
CA ASN A 83 -5.26 -2.48 -11.65
C ASN A 83 -5.36 -3.69 -10.69
N ASP A 84 -4.37 -4.58 -10.71
CA ASP A 84 -4.38 -5.82 -9.91
C ASP A 84 -3.65 -5.65 -8.57
N ARG A 85 -3.01 -4.49 -8.33
CA ARG A 85 -2.11 -4.33 -7.18
C ARG A 85 -2.80 -3.76 -5.95
N PRO A 86 -2.84 -4.53 -4.85
CA PRO A 86 -3.26 -4.01 -3.59
C PRO A 86 -2.22 -3.03 -3.03
N ALA A 87 -2.58 -1.74 -2.99
CA ALA A 87 -2.11 -0.92 -1.90
C ALA A 87 -2.64 -1.60 -0.62
N LEU A 88 -1.75 -2.16 0.18
CA LEU A 88 -2.12 -2.88 1.40
C LEU A 88 -2.81 -1.94 2.40
N THR A 89 -2.31 -0.70 2.47
CA THR A 89 -2.90 0.38 3.24
C THR A 89 -2.60 1.72 2.58
N SER A 90 -3.53 2.66 2.70
CA SER A 90 -3.26 4.05 2.40
C SER A 90 -3.86 4.98 3.45
N ASN A 91 -3.26 6.15 3.62
CA ASN A 91 -3.78 7.17 4.52
C ASN A 91 -3.36 8.57 4.08
N VAL A 92 -4.15 9.55 4.53
CA VAL A 92 -3.85 10.97 4.37
C VAL A 92 -4.34 11.72 5.59
N GLU A 93 -3.55 12.70 6.01
CA GLU A 93 -3.78 13.57 7.16
C GLU A 93 -3.61 15.02 6.75
N PHE A 94 -4.57 15.86 7.14
CA PHE A 94 -4.51 17.32 6.99
C PHE A 94 -5.44 17.99 8.00
N GLY A 95 -5.00 19.11 8.58
CA GLY A 95 -5.68 19.70 9.72
C GLY A 95 -5.78 18.70 10.88
N ASP A 96 -6.98 18.54 11.44
CA ASP A 96 -7.26 17.57 12.52
C ASP A 96 -7.86 16.24 12.00
N MET A 97 -7.84 16.03 10.68
CA MET A 97 -8.49 14.87 10.05
C MET A 97 -7.48 13.84 9.57
N LEU A 98 -7.77 12.58 9.85
CA LEU A 98 -7.02 11.42 9.37
C LEU A 98 -7.97 10.45 8.66
N PHE A 99 -7.67 10.18 7.41
CA PHE A 99 -8.38 9.19 6.60
C PHE A 99 -7.47 7.98 6.40
N ARG A 100 -8.01 6.79 6.65
CA ARG A 100 -7.32 5.52 6.45
C ARG A 100 -8.18 4.65 5.56
N LEU A 101 -7.61 4.20 4.46
CA LEU A 101 -8.22 3.22 3.58
C LEU A 101 -7.48 1.91 3.85
N ASN A 102 -8.25 0.94 4.35
CA ASN A 102 -7.81 -0.44 4.40
C ASN A 102 -8.37 -1.08 3.14
N ASN A 103 -7.49 -1.57 2.30
CA ASN A 103 -7.84 -2.11 1.01
C ASN A 103 -8.44 -3.52 1.16
N GLU A 104 -9.69 -3.56 1.59
CA GLU A 104 -10.49 -4.78 1.56
C GLU A 104 -11.11 -5.01 0.17
N GLY A 105 -10.97 -4.06 -0.77
CA GLY A 105 -11.68 -4.05 -2.06
C GLY A 105 -13.17 -3.70 -1.91
N VAL A 106 -13.90 -3.69 -3.03
CA VAL A 106 -15.36 -3.53 -3.08
C VAL A 106 -16.01 -4.91 -3.13
N TYR A 107 -16.87 -5.21 -2.17
CA TYR A 107 -17.64 -6.45 -2.18
C TYR A 107 -18.62 -6.48 -3.36
N GLN A 108 -18.51 -7.51 -4.20
CA GLN A 108 -19.42 -7.79 -5.30
C GLN A 108 -20.27 -9.00 -4.97
N ALA A 109 -21.54 -8.76 -4.61
CA ALA A 109 -22.49 -9.79 -4.19
C ALA A 109 -22.78 -10.86 -5.27
N GLU A 110 -22.59 -10.53 -6.56
CA GLU A 110 -22.74 -11.48 -7.67
C GLU A 110 -21.71 -12.61 -7.60
N TYR A 111 -20.50 -12.32 -7.14
CA TYR A 111 -19.37 -13.24 -7.08
C TYR A 111 -19.02 -13.70 -5.66
N ASP A 112 -19.68 -13.12 -4.64
CA ASP A 112 -19.35 -13.31 -3.22
C ASP A 112 -17.86 -13.05 -2.91
N GLU A 113 -17.29 -12.06 -3.60
CA GLU A 113 -15.86 -11.74 -3.58
C GLU A 113 -15.65 -10.24 -3.46
N TYR A 114 -14.49 -9.86 -2.92
CA TYR A 114 -14.04 -8.48 -2.90
C TYR A 114 -13.10 -8.23 -4.08
N TYR A 115 -13.38 -7.16 -4.84
CA TYR A 115 -12.57 -6.76 -5.99
C TYR A 115 -11.79 -5.49 -5.64
N PRO A 116 -10.45 -5.48 -5.76
CA PRO A 116 -9.68 -4.26 -5.58
C PRO A 116 -10.06 -3.25 -6.67
N GLU A 117 -10.18 -1.98 -6.29
CA GLU A 117 -10.39 -0.86 -7.21
C GLU A 117 -9.20 0.11 -7.08
N GLU A 118 -8.01 -0.43 -7.22
CA GLU A 118 -6.76 0.30 -7.06
C GLU A 118 -6.04 0.42 -8.38
N MET A 119 -5.23 1.45 -8.51
CA MET A 119 -4.45 1.63 -9.71
C MET A 119 -3.07 2.17 -9.38
N LEU A 120 -2.07 1.49 -9.93
CA LEU A 120 -0.71 1.97 -10.04
C LEU A 120 -0.48 2.39 -11.50
N GLU A 121 -0.11 3.65 -11.69
CA GLU A 121 0.35 4.17 -12.96
C GLU A 121 1.83 4.52 -12.84
N MET A 122 2.66 3.99 -13.71
CA MET A 122 4.06 4.42 -13.84
C MET A 122 4.27 5.05 -15.20
N TYR A 123 5.03 6.13 -15.22
CA TYR A 123 5.38 6.90 -16.40
C TYR A 123 6.88 6.85 -16.57
N ASP A 124 7.35 6.60 -17.78
CA ASP A 124 8.75 6.79 -18.14
C ASP A 124 8.83 7.57 -19.45
N GLY A 125 9.77 8.50 -19.46
CA GLY A 125 10.05 9.40 -20.56
C GLY A 125 10.59 8.66 -21.78
N PRO A 126 10.73 9.37 -22.91
CA PRO A 126 11.22 8.78 -24.13
C PRO A 126 12.74 8.61 -24.03
N THR A 127 13.24 7.47 -24.50
CA THR A 127 14.67 7.26 -24.73
C THR A 127 15.06 8.01 -26.00
N PHE A 128 15.69 9.18 -25.89
CA PHE A 128 16.27 9.88 -27.03
C PHE A 128 17.77 10.04 -26.82
N ASP A 129 18.55 9.44 -27.73
CA ASP A 129 19.98 9.64 -28.05
C ASP A 129 21.01 9.89 -26.92
N ASP A 130 20.68 9.79 -25.62
CA ASP A 130 21.62 9.88 -24.48
C ASP A 130 21.08 9.30 -23.14
N GLY A 131 19.84 8.79 -23.05
CA GLY A 131 19.31 8.12 -21.83
C GLY A 131 17.84 8.42 -21.53
N HIS A 132 17.33 7.89 -20.41
CA HIS A 132 16.00 8.21 -19.88
C HIS A 132 16.00 9.66 -19.33
N ILE A 133 15.03 10.47 -19.73
CA ILE A 133 14.98 11.90 -19.37
C ILE A 133 14.33 12.11 -17.99
N GLY A 134 13.34 11.28 -17.64
CA GLY A 134 12.61 11.39 -16.39
C GLY A 134 11.36 10.52 -16.35
N ASP A 135 10.81 10.34 -15.18
CA ASP A 135 9.79 9.33 -14.87
C ASP A 135 8.79 9.84 -13.81
N GLY A 136 7.81 8.99 -13.50
CA GLY A 136 6.76 9.33 -12.56
C GLY A 136 5.96 8.13 -12.11
N ILE A 137 5.27 8.30 -10.98
CA ILE A 137 4.38 7.29 -10.41
C ILE A 137 3.12 7.97 -9.90
N SER A 138 1.98 7.32 -10.10
CA SER A 138 0.71 7.66 -9.46
C SER A 138 0.07 6.42 -8.88
N LEU A 139 -0.53 6.59 -7.70
CA LEU A 139 -1.23 5.56 -6.97
C LEU A 139 -2.62 6.06 -6.64
N LYS A 140 -3.61 5.19 -6.82
CA LYS A 140 -5.02 5.43 -6.51
C LYS A 140 -5.54 4.27 -5.70
N ASP A 141 -6.19 4.58 -4.58
CA ASP A 141 -6.85 3.64 -3.68
C ASP A 141 -8.31 4.07 -3.50
N TYR A 142 -9.17 3.08 -3.47
CA TYR A 142 -10.61 3.20 -3.44
C TYR A 142 -11.17 2.36 -2.30
N ALA A 143 -11.91 2.99 -1.41
CA ALA A 143 -12.62 2.30 -0.33
C ALA A 143 -14.11 2.66 -0.36
N ARG A 144 -14.98 1.63 -0.36
CA ARG A 144 -16.44 1.79 -0.25
C ARG A 144 -16.97 0.97 0.90
N LYS A 145 -17.83 1.59 1.71
CA LYS A 145 -18.58 0.93 2.77
C LYS A 145 -20.07 1.19 2.60
N THR A 146 -20.84 0.12 2.43
CA THR A 146 -22.29 0.16 2.36
C THR A 146 -22.89 -0.28 3.71
N THR A 147 -23.74 0.56 4.28
CA THR A 147 -24.52 0.27 5.49
C THR A 147 -25.98 0.12 5.08
N LEU A 148 -26.58 -1.04 5.36
CA LEU A 148 -27.97 -1.33 5.04
C LEU A 148 -28.89 -0.95 6.21
N PHE A 149 -30.04 -0.36 5.89
CA PHE A 149 -31.12 -0.06 6.80
C PHE A 149 -32.42 -0.74 6.32
N SER A 150 -33.44 -0.79 7.16
CA SER A 150 -34.73 -1.39 6.79
C SER A 150 -35.44 -0.67 5.64
N ASN A 151 -35.10 0.61 5.40
CA ASN A 151 -35.71 1.48 4.40
C ASN A 151 -34.70 2.01 3.37
N GLY A 152 -33.50 1.45 3.27
CA GLY A 152 -32.48 2.01 2.38
C GLY A 152 -31.05 1.56 2.64
N SER A 153 -30.10 2.31 2.08
CA SER A 153 -28.66 2.12 2.28
C SER A 153 -27.91 3.45 2.32
N LEU A 154 -26.85 3.52 3.11
CA LEU A 154 -25.84 4.57 3.06
C LEU A 154 -24.54 3.98 2.53
N GLU A 155 -24.05 4.52 1.43
CA GLU A 155 -22.76 4.17 0.84
C GLU A 155 -21.79 5.32 1.05
N ARG A 156 -20.71 5.06 1.79
CA ARG A 156 -19.60 6.00 1.94
C ARG A 156 -18.43 5.53 1.11
N THR A 157 -17.94 6.41 0.25
CA THR A 157 -16.90 6.14 -0.73
C THR A 157 -15.75 7.13 -0.54
N LEU A 158 -14.52 6.62 -0.48
CA LEU A 158 -13.28 7.39 -0.42
C LEU A 158 -12.42 7.05 -1.63
N HIS A 159 -11.95 8.07 -2.34
CA HIS A 159 -10.96 7.94 -3.41
C HIS A 159 -9.74 8.73 -2.96
N LEU A 160 -8.64 8.04 -2.66
CA LEU A 160 -7.37 8.67 -2.39
C LEU A 160 -6.45 8.45 -3.57
N SER A 161 -5.83 9.51 -4.07
CA SER A 161 -4.81 9.40 -5.09
C SER A 161 -3.66 10.35 -4.82
N PHE A 162 -2.45 9.93 -5.16
CA PHE A 162 -1.33 10.85 -5.31
C PHE A 162 -0.49 10.45 -6.52
N GLY A 163 0.35 11.37 -6.97
CA GLY A 163 1.36 11.07 -7.96
C GLY A 163 2.40 12.18 -8.04
N PHE A 164 3.57 11.82 -8.55
CA PHE A 164 4.67 12.74 -8.74
C PHE A 164 5.50 12.32 -9.96
N ARG A 165 6.16 13.31 -10.56
CA ARG A 165 7.07 13.12 -11.68
C ARG A 165 8.29 14.01 -11.56
N ASP A 166 9.39 13.60 -12.18
CA ASP A 166 10.60 14.39 -12.34
C ASP A 166 11.08 14.21 -13.78
N LEU A 167 11.14 15.30 -14.54
CA LEU A 167 11.59 15.31 -15.95
C LEU A 167 13.11 15.45 -16.08
N ILE A 168 13.84 15.45 -14.97
CA ILE A 168 15.30 15.64 -14.94
C ILE A 168 16.00 14.41 -14.35
N ASN A 169 15.41 13.81 -13.32
CA ASN A 169 15.99 12.65 -12.63
C ASN A 169 15.14 11.42 -12.92
N ASP A 170 15.80 10.35 -13.35
CA ASP A 170 15.24 9.00 -13.41
C ASP A 170 15.39 8.33 -12.03
N PHE A 171 14.28 8.01 -11.37
CA PHE A 171 14.25 7.43 -10.02
C PHE A 171 13.59 6.05 -9.94
N LEU A 172 12.99 5.57 -11.03
CA LEU A 172 12.38 4.28 -11.26
C LEU A 172 13.30 3.50 -12.19
N ALA A 173 14.36 2.92 -11.60
CA ALA A 173 15.28 2.07 -12.36
C ALA A 173 14.56 0.80 -12.85
N PHE A 174 14.50 0.58 -14.16
CA PHE A 174 14.05 -0.69 -14.76
C PHE A 174 15.25 -1.51 -15.23
N ASP A 175 15.19 -2.84 -15.13
CA ASP A 175 16.28 -3.71 -15.59
C ASP A 175 16.46 -3.63 -17.12
N GLU A 176 17.70 -3.37 -17.58
CA GLU A 176 18.09 -3.15 -19.00
C GLU A 176 17.69 -4.29 -19.96
N GLY A 177 17.32 -5.46 -19.45
CA GLY A 177 16.91 -6.64 -20.24
C GLY A 177 15.41 -6.81 -20.44
N THR A 178 14.58 -5.96 -19.83
CA THR A 178 13.12 -6.07 -19.88
C THR A 178 12.61 -5.55 -21.22
N LEU A 179 12.49 -6.45 -22.21
CA LEU A 179 11.92 -6.15 -23.52
C LEU A 179 10.45 -5.70 -23.46
N LEU A 180 9.81 -5.83 -22.30
CA LEU A 180 8.48 -5.35 -21.97
C LEU A 180 8.53 -4.96 -20.49
N ARG A 181 8.07 -3.75 -20.15
CA ARG A 181 8.00 -3.18 -18.79
C ARG A 181 6.93 -3.88 -17.92
N ASP A 182 6.91 -5.21 -17.98
CA ASP A 182 6.01 -6.11 -17.25
C ASP A 182 6.57 -6.42 -15.84
N GLU A 183 7.71 -5.81 -15.48
CA GLU A 183 8.38 -5.99 -14.19
C GLU A 183 8.34 -4.70 -13.38
N MET A 184 8.22 -4.85 -12.05
CA MET A 184 8.31 -3.71 -11.14
C MET A 184 9.66 -3.00 -11.28
N PRO A 185 9.68 -1.66 -11.20
CA PRO A 185 10.95 -0.96 -11.09
C PRO A 185 11.67 -1.44 -9.83
N ASP A 186 13.00 -1.38 -9.87
CA ASP A 186 13.83 -1.85 -8.79
C ASP A 186 13.71 -0.93 -7.56
N PHE A 187 12.81 -1.29 -6.66
CA PHE A 187 12.68 -0.66 -5.34
C PHE A 187 13.72 -1.15 -4.33
N THR A 188 14.87 -1.69 -4.75
CA THR A 188 16.00 -1.90 -3.84
C THR A 188 16.59 -0.58 -3.36
N SER A 189 16.55 0.45 -4.21
CA SER A 189 16.99 1.80 -3.88
C SER A 189 15.82 2.65 -3.40
N PRO A 190 15.96 3.39 -2.28
CA PRO A 190 14.92 4.31 -1.84
C PRO A 190 14.80 5.47 -2.84
N VAL A 191 13.57 5.74 -3.27
CA VAL A 191 13.19 6.95 -3.98
C VAL A 191 13.09 8.09 -2.97
N SER A 192 13.68 9.23 -3.33
CA SER A 192 13.59 10.48 -2.57
C SER A 192 13.40 11.62 -3.57
N TRP A 193 12.17 12.13 -3.62
CA TRP A 193 11.75 13.18 -4.54
C TRP A 193 11.41 14.44 -3.74
N PHE A 194 11.91 15.58 -4.21
CA PHE A 194 11.65 16.89 -3.63
C PHE A 194 11.38 17.90 -4.73
N ASP A 195 10.36 18.72 -4.50
CA ASP A 195 10.04 19.87 -5.33
C ASP A 195 10.22 21.16 -4.51
N ASN A 196 11.34 21.84 -4.78
CA ASN A 196 11.69 23.10 -4.13
C ASN A 196 11.20 24.31 -4.94
N ASP A 197 10.68 24.10 -6.15
CA ASP A 197 10.18 25.15 -7.04
C ASP A 197 8.89 24.70 -7.73
N LEU A 198 7.78 24.92 -7.02
CA LEU A 198 6.42 24.59 -7.47
C LEU A 198 5.94 25.43 -8.67
N THR A 199 6.79 26.30 -9.21
CA THR A 199 6.50 27.07 -10.43
C THR A 199 7.12 26.46 -11.68
N SER A 200 7.98 25.46 -11.52
CA SER A 200 8.60 24.73 -12.63
C SER A 200 7.70 23.61 -13.14
N ASP A 201 7.70 23.39 -14.45
CA ASP A 201 7.03 22.23 -15.07
C ASP A 201 7.92 20.97 -15.08
N THR A 202 9.19 21.09 -14.67
CA THR A 202 10.16 19.99 -14.68
C THR A 202 9.93 18.99 -13.57
N LYS A 203 9.30 19.40 -12.47
CA LYS A 203 8.87 18.52 -11.38
C LYS A 203 7.43 18.87 -11.07
N SER A 204 6.64 17.87 -10.73
CA SER A 204 5.27 18.12 -10.32
C SER A 204 4.79 16.95 -9.50
N GLY A 205 4.13 17.25 -8.39
CA GLY A 205 3.47 16.26 -7.56
C GLY A 205 2.17 16.79 -6.99
N GLY A 206 1.18 15.93 -6.92
CA GLY A 206 -0.13 16.29 -6.40
C GLY A 206 -0.97 15.08 -6.09
N GLY A 207 -2.18 15.34 -5.61
CA GLY A 207 -3.15 14.31 -5.36
C GLY A 207 -4.46 14.86 -4.86
N SER A 208 -5.34 13.95 -4.47
CA SER A 208 -6.65 14.30 -3.96
C SER A 208 -7.23 13.23 -3.06
N LEU A 209 -8.03 13.66 -2.10
CA LEU A 209 -8.99 12.83 -1.40
C LEU A 209 -10.40 13.29 -1.77
N ARG A 210 -11.21 12.40 -2.36
CA ARG A 210 -12.64 12.62 -2.58
C ARG A 210 -13.45 11.75 -1.64
N LEU A 211 -14.43 12.36 -0.96
CA LEU A 211 -15.42 11.69 -0.13
C LEU A 211 -16.79 11.86 -0.79
N ILE A 212 -17.47 10.74 -1.00
CA ILE A 212 -18.84 10.71 -1.50
C ILE A 212 -19.70 9.93 -0.51
N GLU A 213 -20.84 10.49 -0.15
CA GLU A 213 -21.92 9.77 0.52
C GLU A 213 -23.12 9.69 -0.39
N ARG A 214 -23.55 8.48 -0.70
CA ARG A 214 -24.80 8.19 -1.42
C ARG A 214 -25.79 7.58 -0.44
N VAL A 215 -26.96 8.20 -0.32
CA VAL A 215 -28.08 7.67 0.47
C VAL A 215 -29.17 7.23 -0.49
N ASP A 216 -29.52 5.95 -0.44
CA ASP A 216 -30.64 5.37 -1.15
C ASP A 216 -31.76 5.11 -0.14
N ASP A 217 -32.84 5.88 -0.18
CA ASP A 217 -34.00 5.69 0.71
C ASP A 217 -35.23 5.31 -0.13
N LEU A 218 -35.95 4.28 0.29
CA LEU A 218 -37.12 3.78 -0.44
C LEU A 218 -38.25 4.82 -0.59
N ASN A 219 -38.32 5.82 0.29
CA ASN A 219 -39.35 6.85 0.29
C ASN A 219 -38.91 8.14 -0.41
N THR A 220 -37.63 8.52 -0.30
CA THR A 220 -37.11 9.77 -0.87
C THR A 220 -36.24 9.59 -2.11
N GLY A 221 -35.92 8.35 -2.48
CA GLY A 221 -35.03 8.01 -3.58
C GLY A 221 -33.54 8.20 -3.22
N VAL A 222 -32.73 8.31 -4.26
CA VAL A 222 -31.26 8.44 -4.16
C VAL A 222 -30.87 9.91 -3.99
N THR A 223 -30.01 10.19 -3.02
CA THR A 223 -29.42 11.51 -2.76
C THR A 223 -27.91 11.39 -2.52
N TYR A 224 -27.19 12.49 -2.74
CA TYR A 224 -25.74 12.58 -2.52
C TYR A 224 -25.43 13.68 -1.50
N PRO A 225 -25.70 13.46 -0.21
CA PRO A 225 -25.50 14.50 0.80
C PRO A 225 -24.05 14.99 0.90
N VAL A 226 -23.06 14.16 0.54
CA VAL A 226 -21.65 14.57 0.52
C VAL A 226 -21.05 14.23 -0.84
N ASP A 227 -20.43 15.22 -1.47
CA ASP A 227 -19.52 15.05 -2.59
C ASP A 227 -18.48 16.16 -2.53
N SER A 228 -17.38 15.85 -1.87
CA SER A 228 -16.36 16.82 -1.49
C SER A 228 -14.98 16.28 -1.79
N THR A 229 -14.12 17.14 -2.34
CA THR A 229 -12.76 16.82 -2.75
C THR A 229 -11.78 17.81 -2.13
N VAL A 230 -10.72 17.29 -1.51
CA VAL A 230 -9.52 18.06 -1.16
C VAL A 230 -8.45 17.70 -2.16
N ARG A 231 -7.83 18.70 -2.80
CA ARG A 231 -6.62 18.51 -3.60
C ARG A 231 -5.41 19.04 -2.85
N PHE A 232 -4.29 18.40 -3.09
CA PHE A 232 -3.03 18.77 -2.47
C PHE A 232 -1.90 18.79 -3.49
N THR A 233 -0.96 19.71 -3.26
CA THR A 233 0.30 19.81 -4.00
C THR A 233 1.38 19.21 -3.14
N LEU A 234 2.19 18.32 -3.72
CA LEU A 234 3.26 17.63 -3.01
C LEU A 234 4.54 18.45 -3.04
N THR A 235 5.31 18.39 -1.97
CA THR A 235 6.65 18.98 -1.84
C THR A 235 7.71 17.91 -1.67
N SER A 236 7.35 16.74 -1.15
CA SER A 236 8.26 15.59 -1.11
C SER A 236 7.54 14.26 -1.14
N VAL A 237 8.26 13.25 -1.64
CA VAL A 237 7.88 11.85 -1.58
C VAL A 237 9.12 11.03 -1.26
N GLU A 238 8.99 10.13 -0.30
CA GLU A 238 10.06 9.24 0.13
C GLU A 238 9.53 7.81 0.19
N THR A 239 10.34 6.85 -0.25
CA THR A 239 9.99 5.43 -0.07
C THR A 239 10.79 4.82 1.07
N VAL A 240 10.08 4.11 1.93
CA VAL A 240 10.68 3.22 2.91
C VAL A 240 10.34 1.79 2.54
N LYS A 241 11.38 1.00 2.29
CA LYS A 241 11.23 -0.44 2.11
C LYS A 241 11.01 -1.09 3.48
N VAL A 242 9.95 -1.88 3.62
CA VAL A 242 9.73 -2.67 4.84
C VAL A 242 10.71 -3.83 4.81
N SER A 243 11.93 -3.62 5.30
CA SER A 243 12.99 -4.63 5.25
C SER A 243 12.51 -5.95 5.86
N SER A 244 12.67 -7.06 5.13
CA SER A 244 12.55 -8.38 5.72
C SER A 244 13.53 -8.48 6.89
N PRO A 245 13.17 -9.11 8.01
CA PRO A 245 14.10 -9.30 9.10
C PRO A 245 15.37 -9.97 8.57
N THR A 246 16.54 -9.40 8.86
CA THR A 246 17.81 -9.93 8.36
C THR A 246 17.92 -11.43 8.64
N MET A 247 18.61 -12.18 7.77
CA MET A 247 18.81 -13.63 7.95
C MET A 247 19.33 -13.96 9.36
N ASN A 248 20.16 -13.07 9.92
CA ASN A 248 20.64 -13.15 11.30
C ASN A 248 19.51 -13.04 12.33
N PHE A 249 18.63 -12.03 12.23
CA PHE A 249 17.48 -11.89 13.11
C PHE A 249 16.55 -13.12 13.03
N SER A 250 16.24 -13.57 11.82
CA SER A 250 15.42 -14.76 11.59
C SER A 250 16.03 -16.02 12.20
N PHE A 251 17.35 -16.18 12.11
CA PHE A 251 18.08 -17.27 12.77
C PHE A 251 18.04 -17.17 14.30
N TYR A 252 18.26 -15.98 14.88
CA TYR A 252 18.17 -15.80 16.34
C TYR A 252 16.76 -16.06 16.86
N PHE A 253 15.73 -15.53 16.18
CA PHE A 253 14.34 -15.78 16.52
C PHE A 253 14.00 -17.27 16.47
N PHE A 254 14.52 -17.99 15.45
CA PHE A 254 14.37 -19.43 15.33
C PHE A 254 15.04 -20.20 16.49
N VAL A 255 16.28 -19.84 16.86
CA VAL A 255 16.98 -20.46 18.00
C VAL A 255 16.21 -20.24 19.30
N VAL A 256 15.65 -19.03 19.51
CA VAL A 256 14.81 -18.72 20.68
C VAL A 256 13.55 -19.59 20.69
N LEU A 257 12.85 -19.75 19.57
CA LEU A 257 11.69 -20.63 19.45
C LEU A 257 12.04 -22.09 19.79
N LEU A 258 13.15 -22.61 19.26
CA LEU A 258 13.63 -23.96 19.59
C LEU A 258 13.93 -24.11 21.09
N PHE A 259 14.53 -23.08 21.70
CA PHE A 259 14.83 -23.07 23.13
C PHE A 259 13.54 -23.07 23.97
N VAL A 260 12.56 -22.24 23.62
CA VAL A 260 11.24 -22.19 24.27
C VAL A 260 10.52 -23.54 24.16
N VAL A 261 10.51 -24.17 22.99
CA VAL A 261 9.91 -25.50 22.79
C VAL A 261 10.63 -26.56 23.63
N LYS A 262 11.97 -26.52 23.70
CA LYS A 262 12.77 -27.44 24.53
C LYS A 262 12.48 -27.25 26.02
N VAL A 263 12.38 -26.02 26.50
CA VAL A 263 12.03 -25.70 27.90
C VAL A 263 10.60 -26.14 28.21
N ARG A 264 9.62 -25.87 27.34
CA ARG A 264 8.24 -26.34 27.53
C ARG A 264 8.13 -27.87 27.58
N LYS A 265 8.83 -28.59 26.69
CA LYS A 265 8.88 -30.06 26.72
C LYS A 265 9.53 -30.59 28.00
N ARG A 266 10.59 -29.94 28.50
CA ARG A 266 11.19 -30.29 29.80
C ARG A 266 10.23 -30.05 30.95
N ASN A 267 9.55 -28.92 31.00
CA ASN A 267 8.58 -28.62 32.07
C ASN A 267 7.38 -29.58 32.05
N LEU A 268 6.87 -29.95 30.87
CA LEU A 268 5.85 -31.00 30.74
C LEU A 268 6.35 -32.37 31.21
N SER A 269 7.60 -32.73 30.89
CA SER A 269 8.22 -33.97 31.36
C SER A 269 8.44 -33.96 32.88
N PHE A 270 8.89 -32.86 33.46
CA PHE A 270 9.08 -32.71 34.91
C PHE A 270 7.74 -32.74 35.66
N ASN A 271 6.72 -32.05 35.16
CA ASN A 271 5.39 -32.07 35.77
C ASN A 271 4.75 -33.47 35.71
N ASN A 272 4.98 -34.23 34.65
CA ASN A 272 4.50 -35.60 34.55
C ASN A 272 5.26 -36.59 35.46
N ILE A 273 6.55 -36.35 35.72
CA ILE A 273 7.33 -37.16 36.68
C ILE A 273 6.87 -36.87 38.12
N ASN A 274 6.72 -35.58 38.49
CA ASN A 274 6.22 -35.20 39.83
C ASN A 274 4.77 -35.65 40.06
N ALA A 275 3.95 -35.72 39.00
CA ALA A 275 2.60 -36.27 39.09
C ALA A 275 2.62 -37.80 39.30
N LEU A 276 3.60 -38.53 38.76
CA LEU A 276 3.72 -39.97 39.00
C LEU A 276 4.23 -40.30 40.41
N GLU A 277 5.18 -39.53 40.96
CA GLU A 277 5.71 -39.77 42.32
C GLU A 277 4.65 -39.58 43.41
N ASN A 278 3.74 -38.62 43.24
CA ASN A 278 2.61 -38.40 44.16
C ASN A 278 1.51 -39.49 44.13
N PHE A 279 1.54 -40.41 43.16
CA PHE A 279 0.61 -41.55 43.09
C PHE A 279 1.19 -42.84 43.66
N THR A 280 2.47 -42.86 44.08
CA THR A 280 3.15 -44.05 44.62
C THR A 280 3.40 -44.04 46.12
N GLU A 281 3.11 -42.95 46.83
CA GLU A 281 3.07 -42.94 48.30
C GLU A 281 1.63 -43.02 48.83
N LYS A 282 1.10 -44.24 48.92
CA LYS A 282 0.04 -44.62 49.87
C LYS A 282 0.02 -46.12 50.10
#